data_AF-A0A375IIE3-F1
#
_entry.id   AF-A0A375IIE3-F1
#
_cell.length_a   1.000
_cell.length_b   1.000
_cell.length_c   1.000
_cell.angle_alpha   90.00
_cell.angle_beta   90.00
_cell.angle_gamma   90.00
#
_symmetry.space_group_name_H-M   'P 1'
#
loop_
_entity.id
_entity.type
_entity.pdbx_description
1 polymer ?
#
loop_
_entity_poly.entity_id
_entity_poly.type
_entity_poly.pdbx_seq_one_letter_code
_entity_poly.pdbx_strand_id
1 'polypeptide(L)'
;MKVAAARAIVALARNQPNRILCPDRPHQRAAPAPSDTIMPTTFLYSNCADAASAVQDELEAASAAGYGVDPQHVFWEAAPASVPALQRPRLRALQHQVQPGDAVVALRLCSLGWSVPEVLATVRRFRLLGVALYCVQLSRDDLASATSPDAVEVLRAVAALEGATRSVRVRESLAAAKAMGRQVGRPPKHTPEQRHAILSALAAGYSVSETARRFSTSRQTVLRIRAAEPLAQRAAALALADAEESATETATE
;
A
#
# COMPACT_ATOMS: atom_id res chain seq x y z
N MET A 1 -8.74 77.65 -25.47
CA MET A 1 -8.12 77.76 -26.82
C MET A 1 -7.80 76.37 -27.33
N LYS A 2 -8.12 76.06 -28.61
CA LYS A 2 -7.57 75.01 -29.52
C LYS A 2 -7.35 73.56 -28.97
N VAL A 3 -7.56 72.43 -29.66
CA VAL A 3 -8.19 71.92 -30.93
C VAL A 3 -8.17 70.38 -30.72
N ALA A 4 -9.05 69.48 -31.20
CA ALA A 4 -10.18 69.47 -32.14
C ALA A 4 -11.49 69.04 -31.39
N ALA A 5 -12.65 68.57 -31.90
CA ALA A 5 -13.16 68.04 -33.18
C ALA A 5 -12.69 66.61 -33.61
N ALA A 6 -13.50 65.75 -34.25
CA ALA A 6 -14.96 65.69 -34.46
C ALA A 6 -15.42 64.25 -34.90
N ARG A 7 -16.75 64.03 -34.99
CA ARG A 7 -17.47 62.84 -35.56
C ARG A 7 -17.32 61.53 -34.75
N ALA A 8 -18.36 60.84 -34.26
CA ALA A 8 -19.84 60.93 -34.38
C ALA A 8 -20.49 60.51 -35.72
N ILE A 9 -20.75 59.19 -35.84
CA ILE A 9 -21.79 58.51 -36.65
C ILE A 9 -22.21 57.28 -35.79
N VAL A 10 -23.26 57.30 -34.96
CA VAL A 10 -24.73 57.19 -35.19
C VAL A 10 -25.28 55.76 -34.92
N ALA A 11 -26.09 55.65 -33.85
CA ALA A 11 -27.16 54.65 -33.57
C ALA A 11 -26.78 53.14 -33.41
N LEU A 12 -27.50 52.27 -32.68
CA LEU A 12 -28.64 52.35 -31.72
C LEU A 12 -28.17 51.69 -30.39
N ALA A 13 -28.45 52.17 -29.16
CA ALA A 13 -29.70 52.51 -28.47
C ALA A 13 -30.47 51.29 -27.87
N ARG A 14 -30.94 51.43 -26.61
CA ARG A 14 -31.57 50.42 -25.70
C ARG A 14 -30.53 49.48 -25.02
N ASN A 15 -30.57 49.16 -23.72
CA ASN A 15 -31.35 49.71 -22.59
C ASN A 15 -30.59 49.56 -21.24
N GLN A 16 -30.92 50.38 -20.22
CA GLN A 16 -30.47 50.30 -18.81
C GLN A 16 -31.73 50.41 -17.89
N PRO A 17 -31.68 50.30 -16.53
CA PRO A 17 -30.64 49.86 -15.57
C PRO A 17 -31.17 48.78 -14.56
N ASN A 18 -30.65 48.78 -13.31
CA ASN A 18 -31.23 48.27 -12.04
C ASN A 18 -30.98 46.81 -11.55
N ARG A 19 -29.78 46.59 -11.00
CA ARG A 19 -29.45 46.48 -9.54
C ARG A 19 -30.56 46.01 -8.54
N ILE A 20 -30.16 45.15 -7.58
CA ILE A 20 -30.83 44.75 -6.29
C ILE A 20 -32.05 43.79 -6.51
N LEU A 21 -32.23 42.62 -5.87
CA LEU A 21 -32.05 42.17 -4.47
C LEU A 21 -31.65 40.67 -4.37
N CYS A 22 -31.40 40.16 -3.15
CA CYS A 22 -31.01 38.77 -2.85
C CYS A 22 -32.11 37.71 -3.04
N PRO A 23 -31.73 36.43 -3.20
CA PRO A 23 -32.56 35.29 -2.78
C PRO A 23 -31.86 34.48 -1.66
N ASP A 24 -32.46 34.46 -0.47
CA ASP A 24 -32.12 33.48 0.57
C ASP A 24 -33.34 32.58 0.82
N ARG A 25 -33.31 31.37 0.26
CA ARG A 25 -34.21 30.26 0.59
C ARG A 25 -33.45 28.94 0.42
N PRO A 26 -33.51 28.02 1.38
CA PRO A 26 -32.97 26.68 1.17
C PRO A 26 -33.80 25.95 0.13
N HIS A 27 -33.21 25.67 -1.03
CA HIS A 27 -33.75 24.65 -1.92
C HIS A 27 -33.65 23.31 -1.19
N GLN A 28 -34.80 22.80 -0.72
CA GLN A 28 -34.93 21.40 -0.35
C GLN A 28 -34.47 20.58 -1.55
N ARG A 29 -33.36 19.84 -1.41
CA ARG A 29 -32.98 18.84 -2.42
C ARG A 29 -34.08 17.80 -2.42
N ALA A 30 -34.84 17.74 -3.52
CA ALA A 30 -35.75 16.63 -3.77
C ALA A 30 -34.95 15.33 -3.65
N ALA A 31 -35.54 14.33 -3.00
CA ALA A 31 -34.95 12.99 -2.99
C ALA A 31 -34.85 12.50 -4.45
N PRO A 32 -33.74 11.84 -4.86
CA PRO A 32 -33.63 11.30 -6.21
C PRO A 32 -34.75 10.26 -6.45
N ALA A 33 -35.36 10.32 -7.63
CA ALA A 33 -36.50 9.47 -7.96
C ALA A 33 -36.08 8.00 -8.09
N PRO A 34 -36.83 7.03 -7.54
CA PRO A 34 -36.46 5.62 -7.53
C PRO A 34 -36.86 4.90 -8.83
N SER A 35 -36.24 5.25 -9.96
CA SER A 35 -36.45 4.55 -11.22
C SER A 35 -35.34 4.78 -12.25
N ASP A 36 -34.24 4.04 -12.12
CA ASP A 36 -33.38 3.64 -13.23
C ASP A 36 -32.98 2.18 -13.00
N THR A 37 -33.45 1.26 -13.83
CA THR A 37 -33.06 -0.16 -13.76
C THR A 37 -31.73 -0.31 -14.48
N ILE A 38 -30.64 0.01 -13.79
CA ILE A 38 -29.28 -0.14 -14.31
C ILE A 38 -29.06 -1.62 -14.67
N MET A 39 -28.99 -1.91 -15.98
CA MET A 39 -28.49 -3.20 -16.46
C MET A 39 -26.99 -3.25 -16.11
N PRO A 40 -26.49 -4.33 -15.48
CA PRO A 40 -25.11 -4.38 -15.01
C PRO A 40 -24.15 -4.38 -16.20
N THR A 41 -23.31 -3.36 -16.31
CA THR A 41 -22.31 -3.29 -17.39
C THR A 41 -21.25 -4.34 -17.11
N THR A 42 -20.96 -5.20 -18.09
CA THR A 42 -19.95 -6.25 -17.93
C THR A 42 -18.66 -5.84 -18.64
N PHE A 43 -17.60 -5.67 -17.87
CA PHE A 43 -16.25 -5.31 -18.32
C PHE A 43 -15.34 -6.55 -18.33
N LEU A 44 -14.40 -6.60 -19.26
CA LEU A 44 -13.33 -7.61 -19.31
C LEU A 44 -11.99 -6.99 -18.91
N TYR A 45 -11.21 -7.66 -18.05
CA TYR A 45 -9.86 -7.25 -17.70
C TYR A 45 -8.81 -8.35 -17.91
N SER A 46 -7.71 -7.99 -18.58
CA SER A 46 -6.54 -8.85 -18.77
C SER A 46 -5.21 -8.14 -18.51
N ASN A 47 -4.29 -8.85 -17.83
CA ASN A 47 -2.87 -8.50 -17.74
C ASN A 47 -1.96 -9.53 -18.44
N CYS A 48 -2.54 -10.56 -19.06
CA CYS A 48 -1.80 -11.77 -19.44
C CYS A 48 -1.88 -12.06 -20.95
N ALA A 49 -2.29 -11.06 -21.75
CA ALA A 49 -2.42 -11.10 -23.20
C ALA A 49 -1.41 -10.11 -23.85
N ASP A 50 -0.36 -10.64 -24.48
CA ASP A 50 0.77 -9.85 -25.00
C ASP A 50 0.49 -9.19 -26.36
N ALA A 51 -0.62 -9.55 -27.02
CA ALA A 51 -1.00 -9.07 -28.35
C ALA A 51 -2.51 -8.93 -28.48
N ALA A 52 -2.97 -8.08 -29.41
CA ALA A 52 -4.39 -7.81 -29.63
C ALA A 52 -5.20 -9.05 -30.05
N SER A 53 -4.58 -10.03 -30.72
CA SER A 53 -5.23 -11.31 -31.03
C SER A 53 -5.55 -12.11 -29.77
N ALA A 54 -4.62 -12.18 -28.81
CA ALA A 54 -4.85 -12.87 -27.54
C ALA A 54 -5.97 -12.22 -26.71
N VAL A 55 -6.20 -10.91 -26.87
CA VAL A 55 -7.35 -10.22 -26.26
C VAL A 55 -8.67 -10.62 -26.92
N GLN A 56 -8.67 -10.87 -28.23
CA GLN A 56 -9.84 -11.42 -28.94
C GLN A 56 -10.12 -12.87 -28.51
N ASP A 57 -9.09 -13.71 -28.41
CA ASP A 57 -9.20 -15.09 -27.91
C ASP A 57 -9.82 -15.11 -26.49
N GLU A 58 -9.39 -14.19 -25.61
CA GLU A 58 -9.97 -14.05 -24.27
C GLU A 58 -11.41 -13.50 -24.27
N LEU A 59 -11.77 -12.59 -25.19
CA LEU A 59 -13.14 -12.10 -25.33
C LEU A 59 -14.10 -13.21 -25.81
N GLU A 60 -13.67 -14.02 -26.78
CA GLU A 60 -14.44 -15.16 -27.27
C GLU A 60 -14.61 -16.25 -26.19
N ALA A 61 -13.56 -16.53 -25.41
CA ALA A 61 -13.65 -17.45 -24.28
C ALA A 61 -14.51 -16.91 -23.11
N ALA A 62 -14.55 -15.59 -22.88
CA ALA A 62 -15.49 -14.98 -21.93
C ALA A 62 -16.95 -15.12 -22.41
N SER A 63 -17.21 -14.87 -23.69
CA SER A 63 -18.51 -15.08 -24.33
C SER A 63 -18.96 -16.55 -24.25
N ALA A 64 -18.07 -17.49 -24.55
CA ALA A 64 -18.34 -18.94 -24.43
C ALA A 64 -18.60 -19.39 -22.99
N ALA A 65 -18.00 -18.71 -22.00
CA ALA A 65 -18.30 -18.93 -20.58
C ALA A 65 -19.65 -18.35 -20.13
N GLY A 66 -20.30 -17.52 -20.96
CA GLY A 66 -21.62 -16.91 -20.71
C GLY A 66 -21.59 -15.42 -20.37
N TYR A 67 -20.43 -14.75 -20.46
CA TYR A 67 -20.28 -13.33 -20.15
C TYR A 67 -20.31 -12.48 -21.44
N GLY A 68 -21.45 -11.84 -21.71
CA GLY A 68 -21.55 -10.86 -22.79
C GLY A 68 -20.82 -9.56 -22.41
N VAL A 69 -19.77 -9.22 -23.14
CA VAL A 69 -18.93 -8.02 -22.93
C VAL A 69 -18.84 -7.25 -24.24
N ASP A 70 -19.12 -5.93 -24.20
CA ASP A 70 -18.89 -5.07 -25.36
C ASP A 70 -17.39 -4.90 -25.63
N PRO A 71 -16.93 -4.88 -26.89
CA PRO A 71 -15.53 -4.60 -27.23
C PRO A 71 -14.99 -3.26 -26.70
N GLN A 72 -15.88 -2.30 -26.37
CA GLN A 72 -15.53 -1.02 -25.77
C GLN A 72 -15.26 -1.11 -24.25
N HIS A 73 -15.72 -2.17 -23.60
CA HIS A 73 -15.58 -2.45 -22.16
C HIS A 73 -14.44 -3.42 -21.85
N VAL A 74 -13.51 -3.63 -22.80
CA VAL A 74 -12.32 -4.49 -22.67
C VAL A 74 -11.08 -3.68 -22.27
N PHE A 75 -10.50 -4.02 -21.11
CA PHE A 75 -9.31 -3.39 -20.56
C PHE A 75 -8.15 -4.39 -20.57
N TRP A 76 -7.15 -4.15 -21.42
CA TRP A 76 -5.96 -5.01 -21.51
C TRP A 76 -4.66 -4.21 -21.31
N GLU A 77 -3.71 -4.82 -20.62
CA GLU A 77 -2.33 -4.34 -20.44
C GLU A 77 -1.35 -5.51 -20.33
N ALA A 78 -0.06 -5.24 -20.47
CA ALA A 78 1.02 -6.20 -20.25
C ALA A 78 1.96 -5.68 -19.14
N ALA A 79 1.42 -5.47 -17.93
CA ALA A 79 2.21 -4.94 -16.83
C ALA A 79 3.08 -6.06 -16.19
N PRO A 80 4.38 -5.82 -15.93
CA PRO A 80 5.25 -6.84 -15.35
C PRO A 80 4.88 -7.12 -13.89
N ALA A 81 5.23 -8.33 -13.40
CA ALA A 81 4.94 -8.78 -12.04
C ALA A 81 5.59 -7.94 -10.92
N SER A 82 6.48 -7.00 -11.26
CA SER A 82 7.03 -6.00 -10.32
C SER A 82 6.07 -4.83 -10.03
N VAL A 83 4.99 -4.66 -10.82
CA VAL A 83 3.96 -3.63 -10.59
C VAL A 83 2.76 -4.27 -9.86
N PRO A 84 2.48 -3.85 -8.61
CA PRO A 84 1.34 -4.36 -7.86
C PRO A 84 0.02 -4.14 -8.60
N ALA A 85 -0.89 -5.11 -8.57
CA ALA A 85 -2.13 -5.09 -9.36
C ALA A 85 -2.88 -3.74 -9.26
N LEU A 86 -3.12 -3.26 -8.04
CA LEU A 86 -3.84 -2.00 -7.76
C LEU A 86 -3.12 -0.72 -8.25
N GLN A 87 -1.86 -0.79 -8.68
CA GLN A 87 -1.10 0.31 -9.24
C GLN A 87 -1.03 0.30 -10.77
N ARG A 88 -1.45 -0.79 -11.43
CA ARG A 88 -1.40 -0.92 -12.89
C ARG A 88 -2.32 0.07 -13.59
N PRO A 89 -1.90 0.70 -14.71
CA PRO A 89 -2.63 1.81 -15.31
C PRO A 89 -4.02 1.44 -15.84
N ARG A 90 -4.21 0.29 -16.50
CA ARG A 90 -5.54 -0.09 -17.02
C ARG A 90 -6.46 -0.62 -15.92
N LEU A 91 -5.97 -1.43 -14.98
CA LEU A 91 -6.79 -1.83 -13.83
C LEU A 91 -7.23 -0.64 -12.98
N ARG A 92 -6.39 0.39 -12.86
CA ARG A 92 -6.76 1.66 -12.20
C ARG A 92 -7.75 2.48 -13.03
N ALA A 93 -7.63 2.52 -14.36
CA ALA A 93 -8.60 3.17 -15.23
C ALA A 93 -9.99 2.50 -15.13
N LEU A 94 -10.03 1.16 -15.17
CA LEU A 94 -11.24 0.38 -14.97
C LEU A 94 -11.92 0.70 -13.62
N GLN A 95 -11.16 0.73 -12.52
CA GLN A 95 -11.64 1.13 -11.19
C GLN A 95 -12.19 2.56 -11.08
N HIS A 96 -11.95 3.43 -12.07
CA HIS A 96 -12.52 4.78 -12.13
C HIS A 96 -13.72 4.88 -13.08
N GLN A 97 -14.00 3.85 -13.90
CA GLN A 97 -15.12 3.81 -14.83
C GLN A 97 -16.30 2.97 -14.30
N VAL A 98 -16.02 1.83 -13.65
CA VAL A 98 -17.05 0.96 -13.07
C VAL A 98 -17.91 1.68 -12.01
N GLN A 99 -19.21 1.41 -12.03
CA GLN A 99 -20.20 1.88 -11.07
C GLN A 99 -20.67 0.75 -10.15
N PRO A 100 -21.23 1.04 -8.96
CA PRO A 100 -21.83 0.03 -8.10
C PRO A 100 -22.96 -0.70 -8.83
N GLY A 101 -22.89 -2.04 -8.88
CA GLY A 101 -23.78 -2.90 -9.66
C GLY A 101 -23.20 -3.43 -10.97
N ASP A 102 -22.10 -2.85 -11.49
CA ASP A 102 -21.39 -3.41 -12.65
C ASP A 102 -20.66 -4.72 -12.31
N ALA A 103 -20.28 -5.47 -13.36
CA ALA A 103 -19.51 -6.69 -13.28
C ALA A 103 -18.15 -6.56 -13.97
N VAL A 104 -17.09 -7.07 -13.34
CA VAL A 104 -15.76 -7.22 -13.94
C VAL A 104 -15.43 -8.70 -14.06
N VAL A 105 -15.10 -9.13 -15.27
CA VAL A 105 -14.68 -10.49 -15.61
C VAL A 105 -13.18 -10.49 -15.88
N ALA A 106 -12.45 -11.42 -15.29
CA ALA A 106 -11.12 -11.81 -15.71
C ALA A 106 -11.13 -13.30 -16.07
N LEU A 107 -10.41 -13.72 -17.12
CA LEU A 107 -10.34 -15.16 -17.42
C LEU A 107 -9.43 -15.87 -16.44
N ARG A 108 -8.24 -15.31 -16.22
CA ARG A 108 -7.14 -15.93 -15.47
C ARG A 108 -6.85 -15.19 -14.17
N LEU A 109 -6.54 -15.94 -13.11
CA LEU A 109 -6.24 -15.34 -11.80
C LEU A 109 -4.99 -14.45 -11.83
N CYS A 110 -4.06 -14.69 -12.77
CA CYS A 110 -2.87 -13.87 -13.03
C CYS A 110 -3.20 -12.40 -13.33
N SER A 111 -4.36 -12.13 -13.93
CA SER A 111 -4.82 -10.77 -14.18
C SER A 111 -5.05 -10.04 -12.87
N LEU A 112 -5.69 -10.67 -11.87
CA LEU A 112 -6.06 -10.00 -10.61
C LEU A 112 -4.88 -9.75 -9.65
N GLY A 113 -3.74 -10.44 -9.83
CA GLY A 113 -2.51 -10.22 -9.07
C GLY A 113 -1.45 -11.30 -9.29
N TRP A 114 -0.19 -11.00 -8.98
CA TRP A 114 0.92 -11.96 -9.11
C TRP A 114 1.10 -12.85 -7.86
N SER A 115 0.49 -12.49 -6.74
CA SER A 115 0.56 -13.22 -5.47
C SER A 115 -0.81 -13.27 -4.80
N VAL A 116 -1.04 -14.28 -3.95
CA VAL A 116 -2.33 -14.48 -3.27
C VAL A 116 -2.76 -13.25 -2.44
N PRO A 117 -1.87 -12.56 -1.70
CA PRO A 117 -2.24 -11.32 -1.00
C PRO A 117 -2.65 -10.17 -1.94
N GLU A 118 -2.09 -10.07 -3.14
CA GLU A 118 -2.52 -9.07 -4.14
C GLU A 118 -3.87 -9.41 -4.76
N VAL A 119 -4.11 -10.67 -5.13
CA VAL A 119 -5.42 -11.12 -5.62
C VAL A 119 -6.51 -10.81 -4.58
N LEU A 120 -6.26 -11.11 -3.31
CA LEU A 120 -7.18 -10.79 -2.20
C LEU A 120 -7.35 -9.27 -1.99
N ALA A 121 -6.31 -8.46 -2.24
CA ALA A 121 -6.42 -7.00 -2.20
C ALA A 121 -7.24 -6.44 -3.37
N THR A 122 -7.11 -7.00 -4.58
CA THR A 122 -7.93 -6.67 -5.75
C THR A 122 -9.39 -7.05 -5.53
N VAL A 123 -9.67 -8.27 -5.05
CA VAL A 123 -11.03 -8.72 -4.66
C VAL A 123 -11.64 -7.77 -3.63
N ARG A 124 -10.89 -7.44 -2.56
CA ARG A 124 -11.34 -6.48 -1.54
C ARG A 124 -11.61 -5.09 -2.12
N ARG A 125 -10.85 -4.65 -3.13
CA ARG A 125 -11.04 -3.35 -3.77
C ARG A 125 -12.34 -3.28 -4.57
N PHE A 126 -12.67 -4.30 -5.37
CA PHE A 126 -13.94 -4.34 -6.09
C PHE A 126 -15.15 -4.50 -5.15
N ARG A 127 -15.03 -5.32 -4.09
CA ARG A 127 -16.03 -5.40 -3.01
C ARG A 127 -16.29 -4.05 -2.32
N LEU A 128 -15.26 -3.19 -2.19
CA LEU A 128 -15.41 -1.83 -1.67
C LEU A 128 -15.97 -0.81 -2.68
N LEU A 129 -16.05 -1.16 -3.96
CA LEU A 129 -16.69 -0.37 -5.02
C LEU A 129 -18.14 -0.81 -5.27
N GLY A 130 -18.60 -1.93 -4.70
CA GLY A 130 -19.92 -2.51 -4.98
C GLY A 130 -20.00 -3.15 -6.37
N VAL A 131 -18.87 -3.64 -6.89
CA VAL A 131 -18.71 -4.20 -8.23
C VAL A 131 -18.48 -5.70 -8.11
N ALA A 132 -19.24 -6.51 -8.84
CA ALA A 132 -19.08 -7.97 -8.89
C ALA A 132 -17.78 -8.34 -9.63
N LEU A 133 -17.09 -9.38 -9.19
CA LEU A 133 -15.79 -9.78 -9.73
C LEU A 133 -15.74 -11.28 -10.00
N TYR A 134 -15.72 -11.65 -11.28
CA TYR A 134 -15.70 -13.03 -11.75
C TYR A 134 -14.33 -13.44 -12.26
N CYS A 135 -13.94 -14.70 -12.01
CA CYS A 135 -12.69 -15.27 -12.51
C CYS A 135 -12.97 -16.62 -13.18
N VAL A 136 -13.07 -16.64 -14.52
CA VAL A 136 -13.56 -17.79 -15.31
C VAL A 136 -12.78 -19.08 -15.03
N GLN A 137 -11.46 -18.99 -14.80
CA GLN A 137 -10.60 -20.12 -14.43
C GLN A 137 -10.89 -20.74 -13.04
N LEU A 138 -11.51 -19.99 -12.13
CA LEU A 138 -11.62 -20.34 -10.71
C LEU A 138 -13.04 -20.76 -10.31
N SER A 139 -14.05 -19.95 -10.64
CA SER A 139 -15.48 -20.28 -10.48
C SER A 139 -16.34 -19.29 -11.27
N ARG A 140 -17.63 -19.61 -11.43
CA ARG A 140 -18.67 -18.66 -11.88
C ARG A 140 -19.20 -17.77 -10.74
N ASP A 141 -18.79 -18.01 -9.49
CA ASP A 141 -19.17 -17.20 -8.34
C ASP A 141 -18.55 -15.80 -8.36
N ASP A 142 -19.26 -14.83 -7.80
CA ASP A 142 -18.74 -13.49 -7.54
C ASP A 142 -17.75 -13.51 -6.35
N LEU A 143 -16.47 -13.28 -6.64
CA LEU A 143 -15.40 -13.22 -5.65
C LEU A 143 -15.53 -12.00 -4.71
N ALA A 144 -16.18 -10.92 -5.17
CA ALA A 144 -16.40 -9.68 -4.43
C ALA A 144 -17.69 -9.70 -3.59
N SER A 145 -18.50 -10.76 -3.68
CA SER A 145 -19.78 -10.93 -2.99
C SER A 145 -19.66 -10.76 -1.46
N ALA A 146 -20.78 -10.42 -0.81
CA ALA A 146 -20.87 -10.25 0.63
C ALA A 146 -20.51 -11.55 1.39
N THR A 147 -21.05 -12.68 0.94
CA THR A 147 -20.61 -14.03 1.29
C THR A 147 -19.47 -14.39 0.35
N SER A 148 -18.26 -14.62 0.87
CA SER A 148 -17.15 -15.07 0.04
C SER A 148 -17.43 -16.49 -0.46
N PRO A 149 -17.24 -16.80 -1.75
CA PRO A 149 -17.27 -18.17 -2.22
C PRO A 149 -16.06 -18.95 -1.69
N ASP A 150 -16.17 -20.28 -1.59
CA ASP A 150 -15.17 -21.16 -0.97
C ASP A 150 -13.75 -20.95 -1.53
N ALA A 151 -13.64 -20.69 -2.84
CA ALA A 151 -12.38 -20.40 -3.49
C ALA A 151 -11.65 -19.16 -2.89
N VAL A 152 -12.38 -18.14 -2.43
CA VAL A 152 -11.80 -16.97 -1.76
C VAL A 152 -11.36 -17.31 -0.33
N GLU A 153 -12.08 -18.18 0.39
CA GLU A 153 -11.66 -18.64 1.72
C GLU A 153 -10.42 -19.55 1.63
N VAL A 154 -10.33 -20.41 0.62
CA VAL A 154 -9.10 -21.19 0.33
C VAL A 154 -7.92 -20.28 0.04
N LEU A 155 -8.09 -19.23 -0.79
CA LEU A 155 -7.03 -18.24 -1.04
C LEU A 155 -6.61 -17.50 0.25
N ARG A 156 -7.54 -17.16 1.14
CA ARG A 156 -7.21 -16.58 2.46
C ARG A 156 -6.45 -17.55 3.35
N ALA A 157 -6.83 -18.82 3.38
CA ALA A 157 -6.14 -19.86 4.15
C ALA A 157 -4.70 -20.07 3.66
N VAL A 158 -4.48 -20.09 2.33
CA VAL A 158 -3.14 -20.14 1.72
C VAL A 158 -2.32 -18.91 2.09
N ALA A 159 -2.86 -17.70 1.97
CA ALA A 159 -2.14 -16.47 2.34
C ALA A 159 -1.77 -16.42 3.84
N ALA A 160 -2.64 -16.93 4.72
CA ALA A 160 -2.36 -17.06 6.15
C ALA A 160 -1.25 -18.09 6.43
N LEU A 161 -1.28 -19.25 5.75
CA LEU A 161 -0.25 -20.29 5.85
C LEU A 161 1.12 -19.79 5.39
N GLU A 162 1.19 -19.14 4.22
CA GLU A 162 2.44 -18.52 3.72
C GLU A 162 3.02 -17.51 4.72
N GLY A 163 2.17 -16.64 5.28
CA GLY A 163 2.56 -15.66 6.29
C GLY A 163 3.08 -16.29 7.57
N ALA A 164 2.42 -17.33 8.07
CA ALA A 164 2.83 -18.08 9.25
C ALA A 164 4.17 -18.80 9.03
N THR A 165 4.30 -19.57 7.94
CA THR A 165 5.54 -20.28 7.59
C THR A 165 6.71 -19.32 7.36
N ARG A 166 6.47 -18.16 6.73
CA ARG A 166 7.49 -17.11 6.58
C ARG A 166 7.94 -16.55 7.95
N SER A 167 7.00 -16.30 8.86
CA SER A 167 7.28 -15.79 10.21
C SER A 167 8.08 -16.78 11.05
N VAL A 168 7.76 -18.07 10.99
CA VAL A 168 8.50 -19.15 11.66
C VAL A 168 9.93 -19.24 11.16
N ARG A 169 10.14 -19.40 9.83
CA ARG A 169 11.48 -19.50 9.23
C ARG A 169 12.36 -18.26 9.47
N VAL A 170 11.75 -17.08 9.53
CA VAL A 170 12.45 -15.84 9.91
C VAL A 170 12.89 -15.89 11.38
N ARG A 171 12.06 -16.35 12.33
CA ARG A 171 12.45 -16.50 13.74
C ARG A 171 13.57 -17.52 13.92
N GLU A 172 13.47 -18.67 13.24
CA GLU A 172 14.48 -19.75 13.28
C GLU A 172 15.83 -19.28 12.74
N SER A 173 15.85 -18.65 11.56
CA SER A 173 17.10 -18.12 10.97
C SER A 173 17.70 -16.98 11.79
N LEU A 174 16.89 -16.12 12.42
CA LEU A 174 17.38 -15.09 13.35
C LEU A 174 17.92 -15.70 14.67
N ALA A 175 17.35 -16.81 15.15
CA ALA A 175 17.87 -17.53 16.32
C ALA A 175 19.20 -18.23 16.01
N ALA A 176 19.29 -18.95 14.89
CA ALA A 176 20.53 -19.56 14.41
C ALA A 176 21.64 -18.52 14.16
N ALA A 177 21.31 -17.38 13.56
CA ALA A 177 22.27 -16.29 13.37
C ALA A 177 22.81 -15.73 14.70
N LYS A 178 21.96 -15.58 15.72
CA LYS A 178 22.38 -15.18 17.08
C LYS A 178 23.27 -16.24 17.74
N ALA A 179 22.92 -17.52 17.63
CA ALA A 179 23.73 -18.62 18.16
C ALA A 179 25.13 -18.68 17.50
N MET A 180 25.23 -18.35 16.22
CA MET A 180 26.50 -18.17 15.49
C MET A 180 27.20 -16.82 15.78
N GLY A 181 26.78 -16.06 16.79
CA GLY A 181 27.37 -14.78 17.16
C GLY A 181 27.20 -13.64 16.13
N ARG A 182 26.41 -13.84 15.05
CA ARG A 182 26.24 -12.84 14.00
C ARG A 182 25.36 -11.69 14.50
N GLN A 183 25.79 -10.44 14.28
CA GLN A 183 24.99 -9.27 14.64
C GLN A 183 23.70 -9.23 13.83
N VAL A 184 22.56 -9.43 14.51
CA VAL A 184 21.22 -9.37 13.92
C VAL A 184 20.66 -7.96 14.03
N GLY A 185 20.29 -7.37 12.89
CA GLY A 185 19.63 -6.06 12.80
C GLY A 185 20.49 -5.00 12.11
N ARG A 186 20.23 -3.73 12.40
CA ARG A 186 21.00 -2.61 11.82
C ARG A 186 22.39 -2.53 12.49
N PRO A 187 23.50 -2.51 11.73
CA PRO A 187 24.83 -2.39 12.30
C PRO A 187 25.00 -1.07 13.08
N PRO A 188 25.81 -1.05 14.16
CA PRO A 188 26.05 0.16 14.94
C PRO A 188 26.80 1.21 14.12
N LYS A 189 26.30 2.44 14.07
CA LYS A 189 26.96 3.56 13.35
C LYS A 189 28.32 3.96 13.95
N HIS A 190 28.52 3.71 15.23
CA HIS A 190 29.71 4.13 15.98
C HIS A 190 30.56 2.91 16.38
N THR A 191 31.88 2.99 16.17
CA THR A 191 32.84 1.95 16.59
C THR A 191 32.89 1.81 18.12
N PRO A 192 33.43 0.70 18.68
CA PRO A 192 33.64 0.57 20.13
C PRO A 192 34.46 1.73 20.71
N GLU A 193 35.53 2.13 20.01
CA GLU A 193 36.40 3.26 20.34
C GLU A 193 35.63 4.59 20.38
N GLN A 194 34.82 4.87 19.35
CA GLN A 194 34.00 6.09 19.29
C GLN A 194 32.97 6.12 20.42
N ARG A 195 32.39 4.98 20.78
CA ARG A 195 31.49 4.87 21.94
C ARG A 195 32.22 5.12 23.25
N HIS A 196 33.44 4.59 23.40
CA HIS A 196 34.26 4.85 24.58
C HIS A 196 34.65 6.33 24.68
N ALA A 197 35.12 6.95 23.59
CA ALA A 197 35.47 8.37 23.55
C ALA A 197 34.27 9.30 23.83
N ILE A 198 33.04 8.92 23.40
CA ILE A 198 31.79 9.61 23.77
C ILE A 198 31.54 9.51 25.29
N LEU A 199 31.78 8.35 25.91
CA LEU A 199 31.62 8.15 27.35
C LEU A 199 32.69 8.91 28.15
N SER A 200 33.96 8.84 27.75
CA SER A 200 35.06 9.59 28.38
C SER A 200 34.83 11.11 28.32
N ALA A 201 34.26 11.63 27.23
CA ALA A 201 33.87 13.04 27.13
C ALA A 201 32.75 13.40 28.13
N LEU A 202 31.74 12.54 28.29
CA LEU A 202 30.69 12.77 29.29
C LEU A 202 31.22 12.68 30.73
N ALA A 203 32.15 11.77 31.00
CA ALA A 203 32.81 11.63 32.31
C ALA A 203 33.70 12.85 32.64
N ALA A 204 34.37 13.42 31.64
CA ALA A 204 35.13 14.67 31.74
C ALA A 204 34.25 15.95 31.80
N GLY A 205 32.94 15.81 32.01
CA GLY A 205 32.01 16.92 32.23
C GLY A 205 31.47 17.62 30.98
N TYR A 206 31.85 17.21 29.76
CA TYR A 206 31.35 17.82 28.53
C TYR A 206 29.85 17.62 28.36
N SER A 207 29.14 18.65 27.90
CA SER A 207 27.68 18.59 27.80
C SER A 207 27.23 17.62 26.69
N VAL A 208 26.07 16.97 26.89
CA VAL A 208 25.45 16.07 25.88
C VAL A 208 25.29 16.76 24.51
N SER A 209 25.09 18.08 24.49
CA SER A 209 24.96 18.91 23.28
C SER A 209 26.28 19.05 22.52
N GLU A 210 27.37 19.15 23.26
CA GLU A 210 28.72 19.44 22.79
C GLU A 210 29.41 18.15 22.34
N THR A 211 29.30 17.08 23.13
CA THR A 211 29.66 15.72 22.72
C THR A 211 28.90 15.31 21.45
N ALA A 212 27.61 15.65 21.32
CA ALA A 212 26.85 15.40 20.09
C ALA A 212 27.44 16.12 18.86
N ARG A 213 27.84 17.39 19.00
CA ARG A 213 28.53 18.15 17.94
C ARG A 213 29.91 17.57 17.62
N ARG A 214 30.73 17.32 18.64
CA ARG A 214 32.12 16.82 18.54
C ARG A 214 32.22 15.46 17.83
N PHE A 215 31.21 14.59 18.00
CA PHE A 215 31.14 13.28 17.37
C PHE A 215 30.11 13.21 16.21
N SER A 216 29.72 14.36 15.61
CA SER A 216 28.83 14.46 14.44
C SER A 216 27.58 13.57 14.53
N THR A 217 26.91 13.60 15.68
CA THR A 217 25.82 12.69 16.02
C THR A 217 24.67 13.40 16.74
N SER A 218 23.50 12.76 16.85
CA SER A 218 22.37 13.36 17.54
C SER A 218 22.52 13.29 19.06
N ARG A 219 21.99 14.28 19.80
CA ARG A 219 21.84 14.21 21.27
C ARG A 219 21.23 12.88 21.72
N GLN A 220 20.21 12.39 21.00
CA GLN A 220 19.57 11.10 21.26
C GLN A 220 20.53 9.90 21.14
N THR A 221 21.52 9.95 20.24
CA THR A 221 22.53 8.88 20.15
C THR A 221 23.49 8.92 21.33
N VAL A 222 23.90 10.11 21.78
CA VAL A 222 24.75 10.28 22.98
C VAL A 222 24.01 9.80 24.23
N LEU A 223 22.74 10.19 24.42
CA LEU A 223 21.90 9.73 25.51
C LEU A 223 21.71 8.20 25.51
N ARG A 224 21.48 7.60 24.33
CA ARG A 224 21.36 6.14 24.20
C ARG A 224 22.66 5.40 24.47
N ILE A 225 23.82 5.99 24.16
CA ILE A 225 25.13 5.41 24.53
C ILE A 225 25.31 5.45 26.06
N ARG A 226 25.05 6.60 26.70
CA ARG A 226 25.08 6.76 28.16
C ARG A 226 24.11 5.81 28.88
N ALA A 227 22.89 5.63 28.37
CA ALA A 227 21.91 4.74 28.99
C ALA A 227 22.22 3.23 28.80
N ALA A 228 23.04 2.88 27.81
CA ALA A 228 23.42 1.48 27.53
C ALA A 228 24.70 1.04 28.28
N GLU A 229 25.45 1.97 28.86
CA GLU A 229 26.72 1.68 29.54
C GLU A 229 26.54 0.97 30.90
N PRO A 230 25.60 1.37 31.80
CA PRO A 230 25.38 0.64 33.05
C PRO A 230 24.85 -0.78 32.82
N LEU A 231 24.11 -0.99 31.73
CA LEU A 231 23.64 -2.32 31.32
C LEU A 231 24.79 -3.20 30.81
N ALA A 232 25.75 -2.61 30.08
CA ALA A 232 26.95 -3.33 29.63
C ALA A 232 27.89 -3.69 30.79
N GLN A 233 28.10 -2.76 31.74
CA GLN A 233 28.88 -3.01 32.96
C GLN A 233 28.23 -4.11 33.82
N ARG A 234 26.90 -4.06 34.02
CA ARG A 234 26.16 -5.05 34.81
C ARG A 234 26.14 -6.43 34.16
N ALA A 235 26.10 -6.51 32.82
CA ALA A 235 26.24 -7.77 32.10
C ALA A 235 27.67 -8.35 32.19
N ALA A 236 28.69 -7.50 32.13
CA ALA A 236 30.09 -7.93 32.30
C ALA A 236 30.37 -8.40 33.74
N ALA A 237 29.82 -7.73 34.75
CA ALA A 237 29.96 -8.13 36.15
C ALA A 237 29.24 -9.47 36.45
N LEU A 238 28.08 -9.71 35.84
CA LEU A 238 27.39 -11.00 35.97
C LEU A 238 28.20 -12.13 35.33
N ALA A 239 28.69 -11.94 34.10
CA ALA A 239 29.51 -12.94 33.40
C ALA A 239 30.88 -13.22 34.06
N LEU A 240 31.34 -12.35 34.97
CA LEU A 240 32.49 -12.63 35.84
C LEU A 240 32.10 -13.52 37.02
N ALA A 241 30.96 -13.25 37.68
CA ALA A 241 30.45 -14.09 38.76
C ALA A 241 30.12 -15.52 38.27
N ASP A 242 29.47 -15.64 37.11
CA ASP A 242 29.16 -16.94 36.49
C ASP A 242 30.43 -17.78 36.22
N ALA A 243 31.58 -17.13 35.98
CA ALA A 243 32.88 -17.75 35.75
C ALA A 243 33.65 -18.10 37.04
N GLU A 244 33.43 -17.35 38.13
CA GLU A 244 34.00 -17.66 39.46
C GLU A 244 33.25 -18.82 40.13
N GLU A 245 31.92 -18.87 40.00
CA GLU A 245 31.07 -19.93 40.57
C GLU A 245 31.36 -21.30 39.90
N SER A 246 31.41 -21.34 38.57
CA SER A 246 31.73 -22.55 37.79
C SER A 246 33.18 -23.05 37.97
N ALA A 247 34.15 -22.18 38.28
CA ALA A 247 35.50 -22.60 38.64
C ALA A 247 35.57 -23.27 40.03
N THR A 248 34.63 -22.93 40.93
CA THR A 248 34.62 -23.41 42.31
C THR A 248 34.07 -24.84 42.42
N GLU A 249 33.06 -25.20 41.63
CA GLU A 249 32.56 -26.59 41.56
C GLU A 249 33.67 -27.55 41.08
N THR A 250 34.45 -27.18 40.06
CA THR A 250 35.55 -28.00 39.51
C THR A 250 36.76 -28.21 40.45
N ALA A 251 36.73 -27.64 41.66
CA ALA A 251 37.79 -27.80 42.67
C ALA A 251 37.38 -28.69 43.86
N THR A 252 36.21 -29.33 43.80
CA THR A 252 35.62 -30.08 44.94
C THR A 252 35.28 -31.55 44.61
N GLU A 253 35.62 -32.04 43.42
CA GLU A 253 35.68 -33.48 43.05
C GLU A 253 37.13 -33.98 42.97
#